data_AF-A0A1S3JH59-F1
#
_entry.id   AF-A0A1S3JH59-F1
#
_cell.length_a   1.000
_cell.length_b   1.000
_cell.length_c   1.000
_cell.angle_alpha   90.00
_cell.angle_beta   90.00
_cell.angle_gamma   90.00
#
_symmetry.space_group_name_H-M   'P 1'
#
loop_
_entity.id
_entity.type
_entity.pdbx_description
1 polymer ?
#
loop_
_entity_poly.entity_id
_entity_poly.type
_entity_poly.pdbx_seq_one_letter_code
_entity_poly.pdbx_strand_id
1 'polypeptide(L)'
;MVFASIRNFFRTIYLLVMDLYHFPEVRNMVKSVVLGWRQAGKRIKLTDSEGNSFSAVVVKGIHLPPFPLVESNINNYDKFHAREDDVWIVNWPKSGTHWVYEVVKLLMTDREELTDTVKEGTMFPEACAVESLEKLPSPRVLDTHVPLKLFPEEALKKSKIIYTLRNPKDAFVSGYYHVKNNVGSGYDGTWNGCFDLTIDENT
;
A
#
# COMPACT_ATOMS: atom_id res chain seq x y z
N MET A 1 -19.57 26.48 27.08
CA MET A 1 -18.59 26.00 26.08
C MET A 1 -18.06 24.60 26.44
N VAL A 2 -17.58 24.38 27.66
CA VAL A 2 -17.01 23.08 28.13
C VAL A 2 -17.98 21.90 28.03
N PHE A 3 -19.24 22.05 28.50
CA PHE A 3 -20.24 20.97 28.46
C PHE A 3 -20.62 20.51 27.05
N ALA A 4 -20.63 21.42 26.07
CA ALA A 4 -20.90 21.07 24.67
C ALA A 4 -19.75 20.26 24.07
N SER A 5 -18.51 20.61 24.41
CA SER A 5 -17.30 19.89 23.99
C SER A 5 -17.25 18.48 24.59
N ILE A 6 -17.60 18.34 25.88
CA ILE A 6 -17.67 17.04 26.56
C ILE A 6 -18.75 16.15 25.94
N ARG A 7 -19.95 16.71 25.68
CA ARG A 7 -21.04 15.97 25.04
C ARG A 7 -20.67 15.49 23.62
N ASN A 8 -20.00 16.34 22.85
CA ASN A 8 -19.54 15.97 21.51
C ASN A 8 -18.46 14.88 21.56
N PHE A 9 -17.53 14.96 22.51
CA PHE A 9 -16.51 13.94 22.72
C PHE A 9 -17.13 12.57 23.01
N PHE A 10 -18.07 12.48 23.96
CA PHE A 10 -18.74 11.22 24.27
C PHE A 10 -19.63 10.71 23.13
N ARG A 11 -20.27 11.60 22.37
CA ARG A 11 -21.04 11.22 21.17
C ARG A 11 -20.13 10.63 20.09
N THR A 12 -18.97 11.22 19.85
CA THR A 12 -18.00 10.70 18.87
C THR A 12 -17.46 9.32 19.30
N ILE A 13 -17.14 9.14 20.59
CA ILE A 13 -16.73 7.82 21.11
C ILE A 13 -17.85 6.79 20.96
N TYR A 14 -19.08 7.15 21.30
CA TYR A 14 -20.22 6.25 21.16
C TYR A 14 -20.45 5.79 19.72
N LEU A 15 -20.40 6.73 18.76
CA LEU A 15 -20.53 6.41 17.34
C LEU A 15 -19.39 5.51 16.86
N LEU A 16 -18.15 5.81 17.25
CA LEU A 16 -17.00 4.97 16.90
C LEU A 16 -17.11 3.56 17.48
N VAL A 17 -17.60 3.40 18.72
CA VAL A 17 -17.87 2.09 19.33
C VAL A 17 -18.98 1.35 18.60
N MET A 18 -20.06 2.05 18.24
CA MET A 18 -21.16 1.45 17.47
C MET A 18 -20.70 1.03 16.07
N ASP A 19 -19.87 1.82 15.40
CA ASP A 19 -19.33 1.51 14.08
C ASP A 19 -18.38 0.30 14.15
N LEU A 20 -17.54 0.20 15.19
CA LEU A 20 -16.69 -0.98 15.43
C LEU A 20 -17.47 -2.26 15.72
N TYR A 21 -18.69 -2.14 16.26
CA TYR A 21 -19.56 -3.27 16.59
C TYR A 21 -20.36 -3.76 15.37
N HIS A 22 -20.91 -2.83 14.58
CA HIS A 22 -21.80 -3.15 13.47
C HIS A 22 -21.10 -3.33 12.13
N PHE A 23 -19.88 -2.79 11.94
CA PHE A 23 -19.14 -2.86 10.68
C PHE A 23 -17.82 -3.61 10.87
N PRO A 24 -17.79 -4.93 10.56
CA PRO A 24 -16.58 -5.75 10.62
C PRO A 24 -15.41 -5.17 9.82
N GLU A 25 -15.68 -4.46 8.73
CA GLU A 25 -14.71 -3.79 7.86
C GLU A 25 -14.02 -2.63 8.59
N VAL A 26 -14.79 -1.79 9.29
CA VAL A 26 -14.27 -0.69 10.12
C VAL A 26 -13.42 -1.25 11.26
N ARG A 27 -13.85 -2.37 11.86
CA ARG A 27 -13.06 -3.08 12.87
C ARG A 27 -11.75 -3.61 12.31
N ASN A 28 -11.75 -4.18 11.11
CA ASN A 28 -10.55 -4.69 10.46
C ASN A 28 -9.61 -3.56 10.04
N MET A 29 -10.15 -2.42 9.59
CA MET A 29 -9.40 -1.21 9.30
C MET A 29 -8.78 -0.62 10.58
N VAL A 30 -9.54 -0.46 11.67
CA VAL A 30 -9.00 0.05 12.94
C VAL A 30 -7.96 -0.93 13.51
N LYS A 31 -8.18 -2.24 13.38
CA LYS A 31 -7.17 -3.25 13.75
C LYS A 31 -5.93 -3.16 12.87
N SER A 32 -6.05 -3.00 11.56
CA SER A 32 -4.89 -2.89 10.66
C SER A 32 -4.11 -1.59 10.91
N VAL A 33 -4.79 -0.49 11.22
CA VAL A 33 -4.16 0.78 11.64
C VAL A 33 -3.46 0.61 12.99
N VAL A 34 -4.13 0.06 14.00
CA VAL A 34 -3.56 -0.10 15.36
C VAL A 34 -2.44 -1.15 15.42
N LEU A 35 -2.62 -2.32 14.79
CA LEU A 35 -1.54 -3.31 14.64
C LEU A 35 -0.41 -2.73 13.79
N GLY A 36 -0.75 -1.99 12.74
CA GLY A 36 0.20 -1.29 11.89
C GLY A 36 1.07 -0.27 12.62
N TRP A 37 0.52 0.42 13.64
CA TRP A 37 1.31 1.31 14.51
C TRP A 37 2.24 0.55 15.45
N ARG A 38 1.85 -0.66 15.87
CA ARG A 38 2.67 -1.55 16.70
C ARG A 38 3.76 -2.28 15.92
N GLN A 39 3.55 -2.47 14.62
CA GLN A 39 4.44 -3.22 13.72
C GLN A 39 5.28 -2.34 12.80
N ALA A 40 5.00 -1.04 12.72
CA ALA A 40 5.83 -0.10 11.99
C ALA A 40 7.22 -0.03 12.65
N GLY A 41 8.26 -0.54 11.99
CA GLY A 41 9.61 -0.40 12.49
C GLY A 41 10.15 0.99 12.23
N LYS A 42 11.49 1.09 12.17
CA LYS A 42 12.19 2.38 12.30
C LYS A 42 11.86 3.29 11.13
N ARG A 43 10.99 4.27 11.38
CA ARG A 43 10.68 5.33 10.42
C ARG A 43 11.84 6.31 10.34
N ILE A 44 12.26 6.62 9.12
CA ILE A 44 13.20 7.68 8.81
C ILE A 44 12.45 8.84 8.17
N LYS A 45 13.00 10.05 8.30
CA LYS A 45 12.54 11.21 7.54
C LYS A 45 13.50 11.43 6.39
N LEU A 46 12.97 11.40 5.18
CA LEU A 46 13.66 11.85 3.98
C LEU A 46 13.31 13.32 3.82
N THR A 47 14.32 14.18 3.82
CA THR A 47 14.13 15.64 3.75
C THR A 47 14.57 16.12 2.38
N ASP A 48 13.71 16.90 1.72
CA ASP A 48 14.03 17.51 0.44
C ASP A 48 14.98 18.71 0.60
N SER A 49 15.44 19.25 -0.53
CA SER A 49 16.32 20.42 -0.57
C SER A 49 15.70 21.70 0.02
N GLU A 50 14.38 21.73 0.19
CA GLU A 50 13.60 22.86 0.71
C GLU A 50 13.23 22.68 2.19
N GLY A 51 13.60 21.56 2.82
CA GLY A 51 13.35 21.26 4.22
C GLY A 51 12.03 20.54 4.51
N ASN A 52 11.20 20.25 3.52
CA ASN A 52 10.00 19.43 3.71
C ASN A 52 10.41 17.97 3.82
N SER A 53 9.61 17.16 4.52
CA SER A 53 10.01 15.78 4.83
C SER A 53 8.91 14.77 4.54
N PHE A 54 9.31 13.66 3.93
CA PHE A 54 8.51 12.47 3.72
C PHE A 54 8.95 11.38 4.70
N SER A 55 8.00 10.67 5.31
CA SER A 55 8.34 9.53 6.18
C SER A 55 8.54 8.29 5.35
N ALA A 56 9.61 7.54 5.58
CA ALA A 56 9.87 6.25 4.95
C ALA A 56 10.21 5.19 6.01
N VAL A 57 10.11 3.92 5.63
CA VAL A 57 10.63 2.79 6.42
C VAL A 57 11.82 2.18 5.70
N VAL A 58 12.84 1.76 6.44
CA VAL A 58 14.03 1.12 5.85
C VAL A 58 13.93 -0.39 6.06
N VAL A 59 13.81 -1.13 4.97
CA VAL A 59 13.74 -2.59 5.01
C VAL A 59 14.89 -3.16 4.20
N LYS A 60 15.80 -3.89 4.87
CA LYS A 60 17.01 -4.47 4.26
C LYS A 60 17.83 -3.45 3.44
N GLY A 61 17.93 -2.21 3.94
CA GLY A 61 18.69 -1.12 3.32
C GLY A 61 17.99 -0.37 2.19
N ILE A 62 16.71 -0.65 1.92
CA ILE A 62 15.90 0.03 0.90
C ILE A 62 14.84 0.89 1.58
N HIS A 63 14.67 2.12 1.09
CA HIS A 63 13.62 3.01 1.57
C HIS A 63 12.29 2.64 0.91
N LEU A 64 11.24 2.44 1.71
CA LEU A 64 9.90 2.14 1.23
C LEU A 64 8.90 3.14 1.81
N PRO A 65 7.76 3.38 1.12
CA PRO A 65 6.65 4.11 1.72
C PRO A 65 6.24 3.43 3.04
N PRO A 66 5.82 4.20 4.06
CA PRO A 66 5.65 3.73 5.43
C PRO A 66 4.31 3.00 5.60
N PHE A 67 4.01 2.05 4.72
CA PHE A 67 2.81 1.22 4.84
C PHE A 67 2.90 0.37 6.11
N PRO A 68 1.78 0.13 6.81
CA PRO A 68 1.87 -0.41 8.16
C PRO A 68 2.33 -1.87 8.24
N LEU A 69 2.21 -2.63 7.14
CA LEU A 69 2.54 -4.06 7.10
C LEU A 69 3.80 -4.39 6.28
N VAL A 70 4.37 -3.41 5.56
CA VAL A 70 5.41 -3.68 4.56
C VAL A 70 6.65 -4.34 5.17
N GLU A 71 7.13 -3.83 6.30
CA GLU A 71 8.31 -4.38 6.98
C GLU A 71 8.04 -5.75 7.58
N SER A 72 6.90 -5.92 8.28
CA SER A 72 6.56 -7.19 8.89
C SER A 72 6.35 -8.27 7.84
N ASN A 73 5.64 -7.98 6.75
CA ASN A 73 5.44 -8.91 5.65
C ASN A 73 6.76 -9.30 4.95
N ILE A 74 7.62 -8.33 4.62
CA ILE A 74 8.93 -8.62 3.98
C ILE A 74 9.82 -9.48 4.88
N ASN A 75 9.76 -9.26 6.19
CA ASN A 75 10.52 -10.04 7.16
C ASN A 75 9.92 -11.43 7.42
N ASN A 76 8.70 -11.70 6.97
CA ASN A 76 7.96 -12.96 7.20
C ASN A 76 7.47 -13.58 5.88
N TYR A 77 8.20 -13.44 4.78
CA TYR A 77 7.80 -14.03 3.49
C TYR A 77 7.70 -15.55 3.51
N ASP A 78 8.33 -16.22 4.46
CA ASP A 78 8.19 -17.67 4.70
C ASP A 78 6.74 -18.10 4.97
N LYS A 79 5.88 -17.17 5.42
CA LYS A 79 4.45 -17.41 5.66
C LYS A 79 3.59 -17.23 4.42
N PHE A 80 4.09 -16.53 3.41
CA PHE A 80 3.40 -16.36 2.14
C PHE A 80 3.69 -17.56 1.25
N HIS A 81 2.64 -18.15 0.68
CA HIS A 81 2.78 -19.30 -0.21
C HIS A 81 2.32 -18.94 -1.62
N ALA A 82 3.28 -18.83 -2.54
CA ALA A 82 2.98 -18.56 -3.94
C ALA A 82 2.28 -19.76 -4.59
N ARG A 83 1.23 -19.47 -5.37
CA ARG A 83 0.47 -20.45 -6.16
C ARG A 83 0.88 -20.36 -7.62
N GLU A 84 0.79 -21.48 -8.34
CA GLU A 84 1.15 -21.56 -9.76
C GLU A 84 0.23 -20.71 -10.65
N ASP A 85 -1.00 -20.48 -10.18
CA ASP A 85 -2.02 -19.70 -10.88
C ASP A 85 -2.13 -18.25 -10.39
N ASP A 86 -1.24 -17.82 -9.48
CA ASP A 86 -1.12 -16.41 -9.11
C ASP A 86 -0.65 -15.55 -10.28
N VAL A 87 -1.22 -14.36 -10.40
CA VAL A 87 -0.80 -13.32 -11.34
C VAL A 87 -0.37 -12.09 -10.56
N TRP A 88 0.89 -11.71 -10.72
CA TRP A 88 1.48 -10.55 -10.09
C TRP A 88 1.59 -9.38 -11.05
N ILE A 89 1.09 -8.22 -10.64
CA ILE A 89 1.28 -6.96 -11.31
C ILE A 89 2.38 -6.21 -10.59
N VAL A 90 3.52 -6.04 -11.25
CA VAL A 90 4.71 -5.44 -10.65
C VAL A 90 5.05 -4.18 -11.42
N ASN A 91 5.18 -3.04 -10.73
CA ASN A 91 5.56 -1.80 -11.39
C ASN A 91 6.05 -0.73 -10.43
N TRP A 92 6.72 0.29 -10.96
CA TRP A 92 6.95 1.51 -10.21
C TRP A 92 5.61 2.21 -9.92
N PRO A 93 5.42 2.82 -8.73
CA PRO A 93 4.21 3.59 -8.43
C PRO A 93 3.81 4.51 -9.56
N LYS A 94 2.49 4.58 -9.83
CA LYS A 94 1.88 5.42 -10.87
C LYS A 94 2.16 5.02 -12.32
N SER A 95 2.62 3.78 -12.54
CA SER A 95 2.82 3.20 -13.87
C SER A 95 1.63 2.34 -14.36
N GLY A 96 0.41 2.70 -13.96
CA GLY A 96 -0.82 2.09 -14.47
C GLY A 96 -1.37 0.88 -13.70
N THR A 97 -0.94 0.67 -12.45
CA THR A 97 -1.32 -0.48 -11.62
C THR A 97 -2.83 -0.72 -11.54
N HIS A 98 -3.62 0.32 -11.24
CA HIS A 98 -5.08 0.20 -11.16
C HIS A 98 -5.69 -0.25 -12.50
N TRP A 99 -5.26 0.35 -13.60
CA TRP A 99 -5.78 0.01 -14.93
C TRP A 99 -5.49 -1.44 -15.30
N VAL A 100 -4.24 -1.88 -15.11
CA VAL A 100 -3.82 -3.25 -15.42
C VAL A 100 -4.48 -4.25 -14.46
N TYR A 101 -4.63 -3.88 -13.19
CA TYR A 101 -5.31 -4.71 -12.19
C TYR A 101 -6.75 -5.01 -12.59
N GLU A 102 -7.51 -3.98 -13.00
CA GLU A 102 -8.89 -4.18 -13.47
C GLU A 102 -8.96 -5.03 -14.74
N VAL A 103 -8.07 -4.79 -15.71
CA VAL A 103 -8.01 -5.59 -16.95
C VAL A 103 -7.74 -7.06 -16.63
N VAL A 104 -6.74 -7.35 -15.79
CA VAL A 104 -6.40 -8.71 -15.40
C VAL A 104 -7.55 -9.35 -14.62
N LYS A 105 -8.20 -8.62 -13.71
CA LYS A 105 -9.36 -9.11 -12.96
C LYS A 105 -10.53 -9.49 -13.86
N LEU A 106 -10.85 -8.68 -14.86
CA LEU A 106 -11.89 -8.99 -15.84
C LEU A 106 -11.55 -10.27 -16.60
N LEU A 107 -10.32 -10.38 -17.11
CA LEU A 107 -9.85 -11.57 -17.83
C LEU A 107 -9.86 -12.84 -16.97
N MET A 108 -9.49 -12.74 -15.69
CA MET A 108 -9.39 -13.90 -14.79
C MET A 108 -10.74 -14.35 -14.24
N THR A 109 -11.74 -13.46 -14.21
CA THR A 109 -13.08 -13.78 -13.70
C THR A 109 -14.10 -14.05 -14.80
N ASP A 110 -13.73 -13.84 -16.06
CA ASP A 110 -14.61 -13.92 -17.24
C ASP A 110 -15.89 -13.09 -17.04
N ARG A 111 -15.74 -11.90 -16.47
CA ARG A 111 -16.85 -10.96 -16.23
C ARG A 111 -16.77 -9.77 -17.17
N GLU A 112 -17.93 -9.21 -17.45
CA GLU A 112 -18.08 -7.98 -18.23
C GLU A 112 -18.02 -6.72 -17.36
N GLU A 113 -18.21 -6.87 -16.04
CA GLU A 113 -18.26 -5.77 -15.07
C GLU A 113 -17.17 -5.90 -14.00
N LEU A 114 -16.70 -4.75 -13.51
CA LEU A 114 -15.72 -4.66 -12.43
C LEU A 114 -16.31 -5.22 -11.13
N THR A 115 -15.52 -6.00 -10.41
CA THR A 115 -15.93 -6.51 -9.09
C THR A 115 -15.71 -5.45 -8.01
N ASP A 116 -16.47 -5.49 -6.91
CA ASP A 116 -16.27 -4.64 -5.72
C ASP A 116 -14.95 -4.94 -4.94
N THR A 117 -14.00 -5.66 -5.54
CA THR A 117 -12.72 -5.97 -4.90
C THR A 117 -11.84 -4.73 -4.91
N VAL A 118 -11.50 -4.25 -3.72
CA VAL A 118 -10.55 -3.13 -3.56
C VAL A 118 -9.13 -3.62 -3.86
N LYS A 119 -8.45 -3.02 -4.85
CA LYS A 119 -7.07 -3.35 -5.27
C LYS A 119 -6.10 -3.46 -4.09
N GLU A 120 -6.18 -2.51 -3.16
CA GLU A 120 -5.36 -2.46 -1.95
C GLU A 120 -5.51 -3.69 -1.06
N GLY A 121 -6.63 -4.43 -1.16
CA GLY A 121 -6.85 -5.70 -0.48
C GLY A 121 -5.94 -6.84 -0.99
N THR A 122 -5.19 -6.61 -2.06
CA THR A 122 -4.26 -7.57 -2.68
C THR A 122 -2.86 -7.00 -2.94
N MET A 123 -2.60 -5.78 -2.46
CA MET A 123 -1.29 -5.13 -2.60
C MET A 123 -0.34 -5.66 -1.52
N PHE A 124 0.61 -6.50 -1.91
CA PHE A 124 1.45 -7.28 -0.99
C PHE A 124 2.91 -7.26 -1.42
N PRO A 125 3.88 -6.98 -0.52
CA PRO A 125 3.79 -6.93 0.95
C PRO A 125 3.22 -5.64 1.57
N GLU A 126 2.85 -4.65 0.78
CA GLU A 126 2.66 -3.29 1.26
C GLU A 126 1.46 -3.12 2.21
N ALA A 127 0.26 -3.52 1.79
CA ALA A 127 -0.98 -3.15 2.46
C ALA A 127 -1.86 -4.32 2.88
N CYS A 128 -1.62 -5.53 2.37
CA CYS A 128 -2.39 -6.71 2.72
C CYS A 128 -1.65 -7.63 3.70
N ALA A 129 -2.38 -8.22 4.64
CA ALA A 129 -1.85 -9.24 5.54
C ALA A 129 -1.80 -10.61 4.82
N VAL A 130 -0.77 -11.40 5.09
CA VAL A 130 -0.60 -12.74 4.49
C VAL A 130 -1.84 -13.61 4.75
N GLU A 131 -2.40 -13.57 5.96
CA GLU A 131 -3.55 -14.37 6.35
C GLU A 131 -4.83 -14.01 5.57
N SER A 132 -4.92 -12.78 5.07
CA SER A 132 -6.02 -12.35 4.20
C SER A 132 -5.83 -12.91 2.80
N LEU A 133 -4.61 -12.89 2.26
CA LEU A 133 -4.30 -13.44 0.94
C LEU A 133 -4.51 -14.95 0.86
N GLU A 134 -4.17 -15.68 1.93
CA GLU A 134 -4.33 -17.13 1.93
C GLU A 134 -5.78 -17.59 1.93
N LYS A 135 -6.71 -16.74 2.39
CA LYS A 135 -8.16 -17.00 2.33
C LYS A 135 -8.78 -16.71 0.97
N LEU A 136 -8.06 -16.02 0.08
CA LEU A 136 -8.59 -15.72 -1.24
C LEU A 136 -8.66 -16.99 -2.10
N PRO A 137 -9.73 -17.16 -2.89
CA PRO A 137 -9.80 -18.24 -3.85
C PRO A 137 -8.72 -18.05 -4.92
N SER A 138 -8.26 -19.17 -5.47
CA SER A 138 -7.42 -19.19 -6.65
C SER A 138 -8.27 -19.00 -7.92
N PRO A 139 -7.76 -18.35 -8.97
CA PRO A 139 -6.45 -17.69 -9.05
C PRO A 139 -6.43 -16.31 -8.36
N ARG A 140 -5.30 -15.92 -7.74
CA ARG A 140 -5.15 -14.60 -7.11
C ARG A 140 -4.53 -13.60 -8.09
N VAL A 141 -5.07 -12.38 -8.09
CA VAL A 141 -4.43 -11.21 -8.72
C VAL A 141 -3.80 -10.40 -7.60
N LEU A 142 -2.48 -10.25 -7.63
CA LEU A 142 -1.68 -9.56 -6.62
C LEU A 142 -0.95 -8.39 -7.26
N ASP A 143 -0.68 -7.33 -6.52
CA ASP A 143 0.12 -6.21 -7.02
C ASP A 143 1.18 -5.75 -6.01
N THR A 144 2.30 -5.24 -6.53
CA THR A 144 3.37 -4.70 -5.71
C THR A 144 4.25 -3.68 -6.43
N HIS A 145 4.81 -2.78 -5.64
CA HIS A 145 5.78 -1.78 -6.00
C HIS A 145 7.17 -2.06 -5.41
N VAL A 146 7.34 -3.13 -4.61
CA VAL A 146 8.64 -3.41 -4.03
C VAL A 146 9.68 -3.73 -5.10
N PRO A 147 10.94 -3.27 -4.93
CA PRO A 147 12.01 -3.65 -5.84
C PRO A 147 12.23 -5.16 -5.88
N LEU A 148 12.81 -5.66 -6.98
CA LEU A 148 13.10 -7.09 -7.16
C LEU A 148 13.89 -7.71 -5.99
N LYS A 149 14.80 -6.95 -5.37
CA LYS A 149 15.59 -7.38 -4.19
C LYS A 149 14.72 -7.73 -2.98
N LEU A 150 13.50 -7.20 -2.92
CA LEU A 150 12.52 -7.43 -1.87
C LEU A 150 11.31 -8.21 -2.37
N PHE A 151 11.30 -8.68 -3.62
CA PHE A 151 10.20 -9.47 -4.15
C PHE A 151 10.27 -10.92 -3.60
N PRO A 152 9.14 -11.58 -3.28
CA PRO A 152 9.15 -12.94 -2.75
C PRO A 152 9.73 -13.94 -3.76
N GLU A 153 10.83 -14.61 -3.39
CA GLU A 153 11.53 -15.55 -4.28
C GLU A 153 10.65 -16.71 -4.77
N GLU A 154 9.70 -17.16 -3.95
CA GLU A 154 8.78 -18.24 -4.32
C GLU A 154 7.86 -17.82 -5.46
N ALA A 155 7.32 -16.59 -5.40
CA ALA A 155 6.48 -16.03 -6.45
C ALA A 155 7.28 -15.84 -7.75
N LEU A 156 8.56 -15.47 -7.65
CA LEU A 156 9.44 -15.31 -8.82
C LEU A 156 9.63 -16.62 -9.59
N LYS A 157 9.53 -17.77 -8.90
CA LYS A 157 9.71 -19.10 -9.48
C LYS A 157 8.41 -19.75 -9.94
N LYS A 158 7.28 -19.44 -9.29
CA LYS A 158 6.01 -20.16 -9.49
C LYS A 158 4.94 -19.36 -10.23
N SER A 159 4.89 -18.04 -10.03
CA SER A 159 3.75 -17.22 -10.43
C SER A 159 3.97 -16.53 -11.78
N LYS A 160 2.89 -16.08 -12.42
CA LYS A 160 2.97 -15.24 -13.61
C LYS A 160 3.23 -13.79 -13.19
N ILE A 161 4.12 -13.09 -13.90
CA ILE A 161 4.47 -11.69 -13.60
C ILE A 161 4.17 -10.82 -14.81
N ILE A 162 3.32 -9.81 -14.61
CA ILE A 162 3.03 -8.74 -15.54
C ILE A 162 3.75 -7.49 -15.02
N TYR A 163 4.86 -7.15 -15.66
CA TYR A 163 5.62 -5.94 -15.32
C TYR A 163 5.20 -4.77 -16.21
N THR A 164 4.75 -3.66 -15.63
CA THR A 164 4.34 -2.47 -16.42
C THR A 164 5.30 -1.31 -16.27
N LEU A 165 5.61 -0.71 -17.41
CA LEU A 165 6.49 0.45 -17.52
C LEU A 165 5.70 1.66 -17.98
N ARG A 166 6.04 2.81 -17.42
CA ARG A 166 5.58 4.12 -17.88
C ARG A 166 6.81 5.01 -18.07
N ASN A 167 6.72 5.96 -18.99
CA ASN A 167 7.75 6.99 -19.11
C ASN A 167 8.01 7.60 -17.72
N PRO A 168 9.27 7.61 -17.23
CA PRO A 168 9.57 8.04 -15.87
C PRO A 168 9.18 9.50 -15.60
N LYS A 169 9.19 10.36 -16.64
CA LYS A 169 8.73 11.76 -16.52
C LYS A 169 7.23 11.81 -16.22
N ASP A 170 6.42 11.03 -16.93
CA ASP A 170 4.98 10.97 -16.72
C ASP A 170 4.61 10.28 -15.39
N ALA A 171 5.36 9.24 -15.02
CA ALA A 171 5.21 8.57 -13.73
C ALA A 171 5.51 9.52 -12.58
N PHE A 172 6.58 10.31 -12.67
CA PHE A 172 6.93 11.33 -11.70
C PHE A 172 5.84 12.41 -11.57
N VAL A 173 5.35 12.98 -12.68
CA VAL A 173 4.25 13.95 -12.66
C VAL A 173 3.05 13.38 -11.90
N SER A 174 2.65 12.15 -12.24
CA SER A 174 1.54 11.48 -11.58
C SER A 174 1.81 11.17 -10.10
N GLY A 175 3.06 10.85 -9.74
CA GLY A 175 3.54 10.62 -8.38
C GLY A 175 3.41 11.87 -7.52
N TYR A 176 3.93 13.00 -8.01
CA TYR A 176 3.85 14.29 -7.33
C TYR A 176 2.41 14.65 -6.96
N TYR A 177 1.49 14.64 -7.93
CA TYR A 177 0.09 14.96 -7.66
C TYR A 177 -0.62 13.91 -6.79
N HIS A 178 -0.21 12.65 -6.87
CA HIS A 178 -0.76 11.62 -5.99
C HIS A 178 -0.35 11.84 -4.53
N VAL A 179 0.91 12.15 -4.26
CA VAL A 179 1.41 12.45 -2.92
C VAL A 179 0.76 13.73 -2.38
N LYS A 180 0.72 14.79 -3.20
CA LYS A 180 0.16 16.10 -2.83
C LYS A 180 -1.33 16.05 -2.50
N ASN A 181 -2.10 15.24 -3.22
CA ASN A 181 -3.54 15.10 -2.98
C ASN A 181 -3.87 14.05 -1.91
N ASN A 182 -2.90 13.24 -1.49
CA ASN A 182 -3.10 12.24 -0.45
C ASN A 182 -2.77 12.83 0.92
N VAL A 183 -3.80 13.22 1.68
CA VAL A 183 -3.67 13.79 3.03
C VAL A 183 -2.87 12.88 3.97
N GLY A 184 -2.89 11.56 3.73
CA GLY A 184 -2.13 10.58 4.52
C GLY A 184 -0.63 10.52 4.23
N SER A 185 -0.15 11.17 3.17
CA SER A 185 1.29 11.18 2.82
C SER A 185 2.11 12.04 3.79
N GLY A 186 1.49 13.08 4.36
CA GLY A 186 2.14 14.03 5.26
C GLY A 186 3.22 14.89 4.59
N TYR A 187 3.29 14.89 3.26
CA TYR A 187 4.27 15.66 2.49
C TYR A 187 3.61 16.81 1.73
N ASP A 188 4.09 18.03 1.98
CA ASP A 188 3.57 19.28 1.43
C ASP A 188 4.59 20.04 0.57
N GLY A 189 5.70 19.39 0.21
CA GLY A 189 6.79 20.00 -0.55
C GLY A 189 6.43 20.36 -2.00
N THR A 190 7.30 21.16 -2.62
CA THR A 190 7.10 21.65 -3.98
C THR A 190 7.42 20.57 -5.03
N TRP A 191 7.19 20.90 -6.29
CA TRP A 191 7.60 20.05 -7.42
C TRP A 191 9.10 19.74 -7.39
N ASN A 192 9.94 20.74 -7.12
CA ASN A 192 11.39 20.59 -7.12
C ASN A 192 11.86 19.78 -5.91
N GLY A 193 11.34 20.08 -4.71
CA GLY A 193 11.64 19.28 -3.52
C GLY A 193 11.25 17.81 -3.69
N CYS A 194 10.09 17.55 -4.30
CA CYS A 194 9.65 16.18 -4.58
C CYS A 194 10.57 15.50 -5.61
N PHE A 195 11.00 16.23 -6.63
CA PHE A 195 11.92 15.71 -7.66
C PHE A 195 13.25 15.28 -7.04
N ASP A 196 13.83 16.12 -6.19
CA ASP A 196 15.09 15.84 -5.50
C ASP A 196 14.99 14.57 -4.64
N LEU A 197 13.87 14.37 -3.95
CA LEU A 197 13.62 13.14 -3.18
C LEU A 197 13.50 11.88 -4.04
N THR A 198 12.98 11.99 -5.27
CA THR A 198 12.71 10.84 -6.14
C THR A 198 13.89 10.42 -7.01
N ILE A 199 14.84 11.33 -7.24
CA ILE A 199 16.00 11.06 -8.10
C ILE A 199 17.21 10.53 -7.33
N ASP A 200 17.22 10.69 -6.00
CA ASP A 200 18.29 10.18 -5.15
C ASP A 200 18.27 8.64 -5.13
N GLU A 201 19.41 8.01 -5.39
CA GLU A 201 19.55 6.56 -5.68
C GLU A 201 19.19 5.65 -4.49
N ASN A 202 18.82 6.23 -3.35
CA ASN A 202 18.48 5.53 -2.12
C ASN A 202 16.98 5.31 -1.92
N THR A 203 16.10 5.78 -2.82
CA THR A 203 14.66 5.44 -2.85
C THR A 203 14.31 4.28 -3.76
#